data_AF-A0A2J8VAM7-F1
#
_entry.id   AF-A0A2J8VAM7-F1
#
_cell.length_a   1.000
_cell.length_b   1.000
_cell.length_c   1.000
_cell.angle_alpha   90.00
_cell.angle_beta   90.00
_cell.angle_gamma   90.00
#
_symmetry.space_group_name_H-M   'P 1'
#
loop_
_entity.id
_entity.type
_entity.pdbx_description
1 polymer ?
#
loop_
_entity_poly.entity_id
_entity_poly.type
_entity_poly.pdbx_seq_one_letter_code
_entity_poly.pdbx_strand_id
1 'polypeptide(L)'
;MAKRIKAKPTSDKPGSPYRSVTHFDSLAVIDIPGADTLDKLFDHAVSKFGKKDSLGTREILSEENEMQPNGKVFKKLILGNYKWMNYLEVNRRVNNFGSGLTALGLKPKNTIAIFCETRAEWMIAAQTCFKYNFPLVTLYATLGKEAVVHGLNE
;
A
#
# COMPACT_ATOMS: atom_id res chain seq x y z
N MET A 1 -16.60 19.53 -10.27
CA MET A 1 -15.51 19.01 -11.13
C MET A 1 -14.45 20.09 -11.27
N ALA A 2 -13.17 19.77 -11.10
CA ALA A 2 -12.09 20.74 -11.22
C ALA A 2 -11.93 21.19 -12.68
N LYS A 3 -12.27 22.45 -13.00
CA LYS A 3 -12.13 23.09 -14.32
C LYS A 3 -10.67 23.37 -14.74
N ARG A 4 -9.68 22.82 -14.05
CA ARG A 4 -8.27 23.18 -14.24
C ARG A 4 -7.62 22.28 -15.29
N ILE A 5 -7.03 22.89 -16.32
CA ILE A 5 -6.17 22.21 -17.29
C ILE A 5 -4.97 21.62 -16.54
N LYS A 6 -4.74 20.30 -16.67
CA LYS A 6 -3.64 19.58 -16.00
C LYS A 6 -2.43 19.33 -16.90
N ALA A 7 -2.64 19.22 -18.20
CA ALA A 7 -1.59 19.00 -19.19
C ALA A 7 -1.90 19.74 -20.48
N LYS A 8 -0.85 20.11 -21.23
CA LYS A 8 -0.95 20.72 -22.55
C LYS A 8 0.08 20.08 -23.50
N PRO A 9 -0.15 20.08 -24.82
CA PRO A 9 0.80 19.50 -25.77
C PRO A 9 2.11 20.31 -25.77
N THR A 10 3.22 19.64 -26.05
CA THR A 10 4.54 20.29 -26.16
C THR A 10 4.69 21.13 -27.43
N SER A 11 3.87 20.88 -28.45
CA SER A 11 3.79 21.68 -29.67
C SER A 11 2.41 21.55 -30.32
N ASP A 12 2.10 22.40 -31.30
CA ASP A 12 0.81 22.38 -32.01
C ASP A 12 0.70 21.25 -33.07
N LYS A 13 1.74 20.43 -33.22
CA LYS A 13 1.73 19.31 -34.17
C LYS A 13 0.85 18.16 -33.68
N PRO A 14 0.03 17.54 -34.55
CA PRO A 14 -0.66 16.29 -34.22
C PRO A 14 0.31 15.23 -33.71
N GLY A 15 -0.04 14.56 -32.61
CA GLY A 15 0.82 13.55 -31.96
C GLY A 15 1.87 14.09 -31.00
N SER A 16 1.90 15.40 -30.73
CA SER A 16 2.82 15.96 -29.73
C SER A 16 2.58 15.38 -28.34
N PRO A 17 3.65 15.01 -27.59
CA PRO A 17 3.53 14.58 -26.21
C PRO A 17 2.82 15.64 -25.34
N TYR A 18 2.04 15.20 -24.38
CA TYR A 18 1.42 16.09 -23.38
C TYR A 18 2.30 16.13 -22.14
N ARG A 19 2.51 17.34 -21.61
CA ARG A 19 3.21 17.55 -20.35
C ARG A 19 2.34 18.26 -19.34
N SER A 20 2.58 17.97 -18.05
CA SER A 20 1.89 18.65 -16.95
C SER A 20 2.10 20.16 -17.07
N VAL A 21 1.04 20.95 -16.87
CA VAL A 21 1.17 22.42 -16.88
C VAL A 21 2.00 22.94 -15.70
N THR A 22 2.17 22.15 -14.64
CA THR A 22 2.97 22.55 -13.46
C THR A 22 4.45 22.21 -13.59
N HIS A 23 4.81 21.33 -14.52
CA HIS A 23 6.19 20.88 -14.78
C HIS A 23 6.39 20.77 -16.29
N PHE A 24 6.07 21.85 -17.01
CA PHE A 24 6.08 21.82 -18.47
C PHE A 24 7.51 21.80 -19.01
N ASP A 25 8.41 22.58 -18.39
CA ASP A 25 9.79 22.75 -18.84
C ASP A 25 10.81 21.90 -18.05
N SER A 26 10.36 21.16 -17.03
CA SER A 26 11.23 20.38 -16.14
C SER A 26 10.60 19.05 -15.76
N LEU A 27 11.40 18.14 -15.20
CA LEU A 27 10.89 16.94 -14.57
C LEU A 27 10.40 17.28 -13.16
N ALA A 28 9.24 16.74 -12.78
CA ALA A 28 8.82 16.75 -11.39
C ALA A 28 9.74 15.81 -10.61
N VAL A 29 10.51 16.37 -9.67
CA VAL A 29 11.45 15.60 -8.83
C VAL A 29 10.87 15.34 -7.44
N ILE A 30 10.09 16.28 -6.91
CA ILE A 30 9.47 16.21 -5.59
C ILE A 30 8.12 16.93 -5.66
N ASP A 31 7.03 16.24 -5.36
CA ASP A 31 5.69 16.83 -5.35
C ASP A 31 5.38 17.57 -4.04
N ILE A 32 5.92 17.09 -2.91
CA ILE A 32 5.73 17.65 -1.58
C ILE A 32 7.10 18.03 -1.01
N PRO A 33 7.42 19.33 -0.91
CA PRO A 33 8.70 19.78 -0.38
C PRO A 33 9.00 19.17 0.98
N GLY A 34 10.19 18.57 1.13
CA GLY A 34 10.63 17.91 2.36
C GLY A 34 10.16 16.46 2.55
N ALA A 35 9.33 15.92 1.64
CA ALA A 35 8.91 14.52 1.62
C ALA A 35 9.59 13.75 0.47
N ASP A 36 10.92 13.66 0.56
CA ASP A 36 11.83 13.05 -0.42
C ASP A 36 12.04 11.54 -0.24
N THR A 37 11.39 10.94 0.77
CA THR A 37 11.38 9.49 1.03
C THR A 37 9.95 9.01 1.30
N LEU A 38 9.71 7.71 1.13
CA LEU A 38 8.37 7.11 1.31
C LEU A 38 7.84 7.27 2.73
N ASP A 39 8.70 7.17 3.75
CA ASP A 39 8.33 7.38 5.14
C ASP A 39 7.96 8.85 5.42
N LYS A 40 8.72 9.81 4.87
CA LYS A 40 8.38 11.24 5.00
C LYS A 40 7.10 11.60 4.27
N LEU A 41 6.81 10.94 3.13
CA LEU A 41 5.54 11.09 2.43
C LEU A 41 4.37 10.59 3.28
N PHE A 42 4.53 9.44 3.94
CA PHE A 42 3.53 8.93 4.88
C PHE A 42 3.37 9.84 6.10
N ASP A 43 4.47 10.32 6.69
CA ASP A 43 4.42 11.26 7.83
C ASP A 43 3.74 12.59 7.45
N HIS A 44 3.95 13.08 6.22
CA HIS A 44 3.21 14.22 5.67
C HIS A 44 1.71 13.93 5.59
N ALA A 45 1.31 12.76 5.09
CA ALA A 45 -0.09 12.36 5.02
C ALA A 45 -0.72 12.25 6.42
N VAL A 46 0.01 11.69 7.40
CA VAL A 46 -0.44 11.59 8.80
C VAL A 46 -0.61 12.96 9.42
N SER A 47 0.34 13.88 9.21
CA SER A 47 0.25 15.27 9.69
C SER A 47 -0.97 15.99 9.12
N LYS A 48 -1.22 15.83 7.82
CA LYS A 48 -2.30 16.53 7.10
C LYS A 48 -3.68 15.94 7.33
N PHE A 49 -3.78 14.62 7.49
CA PHE A 49 -5.04 13.88 7.49
C PHE A 49 -5.29 13.07 8.75
N GLY A 50 -4.53 13.29 9.83
CA GLY A 50 -4.46 12.44 11.02
C GLY A 50 -5.78 11.79 11.48
N LYS A 51 -6.84 12.57 11.67
CA LYS A 51 -8.15 12.08 12.16
C LYS A 51 -9.10 11.57 11.07
N LYS A 52 -8.73 11.64 9.80
CA LYS A 52 -9.54 11.12 8.68
C LYS A 52 -9.33 9.62 8.53
N ASP A 53 -10.34 8.94 8.02
CA ASP A 53 -10.28 7.52 7.70
C ASP A 53 -9.18 7.24 6.67
N SER A 54 -8.43 6.16 6.90
CA SER A 54 -7.27 5.74 6.10
C SER A 54 -7.44 4.32 5.58
N LEU A 55 -7.58 3.34 6.49
CA LEU A 55 -7.68 1.92 6.15
C LEU A 55 -9.00 1.35 6.67
N GLY A 56 -9.85 0.88 5.77
CA GLY A 56 -11.13 0.25 6.08
C GLY A 56 -11.04 -1.26 5.92
N THR A 57 -11.56 -2.01 6.88
CA THR A 57 -11.67 -3.48 6.79
C THR A 57 -13.08 -3.90 7.16
N ARG A 58 -13.69 -4.76 6.35
CA ARG A 58 -15.01 -5.31 6.66
C ARG A 58 -14.87 -6.42 7.69
N GLU A 59 -15.75 -6.41 8.67
CA GLU A 59 -15.89 -7.53 9.59
C GLU A 59 -16.33 -8.78 8.84
N ILE A 60 -15.72 -9.93 9.15
CA ILE A 60 -16.17 -11.23 8.67
C ILE A 60 -17.16 -11.75 9.71
N LEU A 61 -18.44 -11.85 9.34
CA LEU A 61 -19.51 -12.29 10.23
C LEU A 61 -19.64 -13.82 10.22
N SER A 62 -19.56 -14.43 9.05
CA SER A 62 -19.58 -15.89 8.88
C SER A 62 -18.93 -16.30 7.56
N GLU A 63 -18.64 -17.59 7.44
CA GLU A 63 -18.18 -18.22 6.21
C GLU A 63 -19.14 -19.36 5.85
N GLU A 64 -19.62 -19.37 4.61
CA GLU A 64 -20.58 -20.34 4.12
C GLU A 64 -20.01 -21.10 2.93
N ASN A 65 -20.28 -22.39 2.84
CA ASN A 65 -19.89 -23.22 1.70
C ASN A 65 -21.02 -23.21 0.67
N GLU A 66 -20.78 -22.59 -0.48
CA GLU A 66 -21.72 -22.57 -1.60
C GLU A 66 -21.29 -23.64 -2.62
N MET A 67 -22.12 -24.67 -2.81
CA MET A 67 -21.85 -25.72 -3.80
C MET A 67 -22.25 -25.20 -5.18
N GLN A 68 -21.27 -25.08 -6.07
CA GLN A 68 -21.51 -24.68 -7.44
C GLN A 68 -22.07 -25.85 -8.28
N PRO A 69 -22.78 -25.58 -9.39
CA PRO A 69 -23.33 -26.62 -10.26
C PRO A 69 -22.29 -27.61 -10.82
N ASN A 70 -21.01 -27.23 -10.84
CA ASN A 70 -19.89 -28.08 -11.26
C ASN A 70 -19.32 -28.96 -10.12
N GLY A 71 -19.97 -29.01 -8.95
CA GLY A 71 -19.53 -29.75 -7.77
C GLY A 71 -18.42 -29.08 -6.96
N LYS A 72 -17.90 -27.92 -7.37
CA LYS A 72 -16.90 -27.18 -6.59
C LYS A 72 -17.57 -26.46 -5.42
N VAL A 73 -16.97 -26.58 -4.25
CA VAL A 73 -17.38 -25.82 -3.06
C VAL A 73 -16.64 -24.49 -3.05
N PHE A 74 -17.39 -23.40 -3.10
CA PHE A 74 -16.87 -22.04 -2.97
C PHE A 74 -17.11 -21.53 -1.55
N LYS A 75 -16.04 -21.04 -0.89
CA LYS A 75 -16.16 -20.43 0.43
C LYS A 75 -16.58 -18.98 0.27
N LYS A 76 -17.81 -18.68 0.66
CA LYS A 76 -18.39 -17.34 0.63
C LYS A 76 -18.24 -16.68 1.99
N LEU A 77 -17.67 -15.48 2.01
CA LEU A 77 -17.59 -14.66 3.22
C LEU A 77 -18.84 -13.80 3.34
N ILE A 78 -19.54 -13.89 4.47
CA ILE A 78 -20.59 -12.95 4.84
C ILE A 78 -19.92 -11.80 5.59
N LEU A 79 -19.94 -10.64 4.96
CA LEU A 79 -19.18 -9.47 5.41
C LEU A 79 -20.12 -8.44 6.04
N GLY A 80 -19.73 -7.93 7.21
CA GLY A 80 -20.41 -6.87 7.92
C GLY A 80 -19.99 -5.47 7.46
N ASN A 81 -20.11 -4.51 8.38
CA ASN A 81 -19.77 -3.12 8.16
C ASN A 81 -18.25 -2.91 8.11
N TYR A 82 -17.84 -1.79 7.52
CA TYR A 82 -16.45 -1.34 7.58
C TYR A 82 -16.10 -0.86 8.99
N LYS A 83 -14.97 -1.32 9.49
CA LYS A 83 -14.24 -0.72 10.61
C LYS A 83 -13.06 0.03 10.03
N TRP A 84 -13.01 1.33 10.30
CA TRP A 84 -11.98 2.22 9.78
C TRP A 84 -10.92 2.49 10.84
N MET A 85 -9.67 2.55 10.40
CA MET A 85 -8.57 3.17 11.13
C MET A 85 -8.24 4.51 10.49
N ASN A 86 -8.09 5.54 11.32
CA ASN A 86 -7.60 6.84 10.86
C ASN A 86 -6.07 6.85 10.69
N TYR A 87 -5.53 7.88 10.05
CA TYR A 87 -4.09 7.98 9.78
C TYR A 87 -3.23 7.94 11.05
N LEU A 88 -3.67 8.52 12.17
CA LEU A 88 -2.93 8.47 13.44
C LEU A 88 -2.87 7.04 14.01
N GLU A 89 -3.97 6.29 13.92
CA GLU A 89 -4.03 4.90 14.37
C GLU A 89 -3.14 3.98 13.52
N VAL A 90 -3.16 4.18 12.20
CA VAL A 90 -2.30 3.47 11.26
C VAL A 90 -0.84 3.78 11.57
N ASN A 91 -0.46 5.05 11.75
CA ASN A 91 0.90 5.44 12.11
C ASN A 91 1.33 4.80 13.45
N ARG A 92 0.46 4.78 14.46
CA ARG A 92 0.77 4.09 15.74
C ARG A 92 1.05 2.61 15.51
N ARG A 93 0.26 1.92 14.69
CA ARG A 93 0.48 0.50 14.35
C ARG A 93 1.79 0.29 13.59
N VAL A 94 2.12 1.15 12.63
CA VAL A 94 3.39 1.13 11.89
C VAL A 94 4.59 1.22 12.84
N ASN A 95 4.59 2.20 13.75
CA ASN A 95 5.69 2.36 14.71
C ASN A 95 5.77 1.20 15.72
N ASN A 96 4.64 0.72 16.23
CA ASN A 96 4.62 -0.43 17.14
C ASN A 96 5.15 -1.69 16.45
N PHE A 97 4.77 -1.95 15.21
CA PHE A 97 5.21 -3.13 14.47
C PHE A 97 6.71 -3.07 14.20
N GLY A 98 7.23 -1.96 13.68
CA GLY A 98 8.66 -1.80 13.42
C GLY A 98 9.52 -1.84 14.68
N SER A 99 9.03 -1.26 15.78
CA SER A 99 9.72 -1.34 17.08
C SER A 99 9.77 -2.78 17.60
N GLY A 100 8.68 -3.54 17.45
CA GLY A 100 8.66 -4.96 17.79
C GLY A 100 9.64 -5.79 16.95
N LEU A 101 9.68 -5.59 15.64
CA LEU A 101 10.65 -6.26 14.76
C LEU A 101 12.10 -5.92 15.14
N THR A 102 12.37 -4.65 15.43
CA THR A 102 13.70 -4.20 15.88
C THR A 102 14.09 -4.84 17.21
N ALA A 103 13.14 -4.94 18.16
CA ALA A 103 13.37 -5.60 19.45
C ALA A 103 13.65 -7.11 19.30
N LEU A 104 13.11 -7.75 18.26
CA LEU A 104 13.41 -9.13 17.89
C LEU A 104 14.75 -9.29 17.14
N GLY A 105 15.49 -8.19 16.92
CA GLY A 105 16.83 -8.19 16.35
C GLY A 105 16.89 -7.89 14.85
N LEU A 106 15.78 -7.56 14.19
CA LEU A 106 15.83 -7.10 12.80
C LEU A 106 16.53 -5.74 12.74
N LYS A 107 17.40 -5.59 11.74
CA LYS A 107 18.19 -4.39 11.49
C LYS A 107 17.78 -3.77 10.16
N PRO A 108 17.95 -2.45 9.98
CA PRO A 108 17.83 -1.83 8.67
C PRO A 108 18.58 -2.64 7.61
N LYS A 109 18.00 -2.74 6.41
CA LYS A 109 18.46 -3.55 5.28
C LYS A 109 18.24 -5.06 5.42
N ASN A 110 17.65 -5.55 6.51
CA ASN A 110 17.10 -6.91 6.51
C ASN A 110 15.80 -6.96 5.69
N THR A 111 15.74 -7.91 4.77
CA THR A 111 14.59 -8.08 3.88
C THR A 111 13.40 -8.66 4.63
N ILE A 112 12.20 -8.13 4.36
CA ILE A 112 10.93 -8.67 4.85
C ILE A 112 10.10 -9.08 3.64
N ALA A 113 9.72 -10.36 3.59
CA ALA A 113 8.77 -10.87 2.62
C ALA A 113 7.35 -10.82 3.18
N ILE A 114 6.44 -10.17 2.48
CA ILE A 114 5.00 -10.17 2.78
C ILE A 114 4.30 -11.13 1.83
N PHE A 115 3.74 -12.20 2.38
CA PHE A 115 2.92 -13.19 1.69
C PHE A 115 1.48 -13.11 2.20
N CYS A 116 0.71 -12.16 1.67
CA CYS A 116 -0.73 -12.05 1.94
C CYS A 116 -1.44 -11.23 0.87
N GLU A 117 -2.77 -11.33 0.82
CA GLU A 117 -3.62 -10.51 -0.04
C GLU A 117 -3.59 -9.03 0.38
N THR A 118 -4.09 -8.15 -0.50
CA THR A 118 -4.21 -6.72 -0.21
C THR A 118 -5.18 -6.48 0.96
N ARG A 119 -4.64 -6.17 2.13
CA ARG A 119 -5.38 -5.88 3.37
C ARG A 119 -4.71 -4.82 4.23
N ALA A 120 -5.39 -4.36 5.28
CA ALA A 120 -4.88 -3.30 6.14
C ALA A 120 -3.51 -3.65 6.76
N GLU A 121 -3.34 -4.90 7.18
CA GLU A 121 -2.10 -5.43 7.75
C GLU A 121 -0.95 -5.42 6.73
N TRP A 122 -1.23 -5.74 5.46
CA TRP A 122 -0.26 -5.65 4.37
C TRP A 122 0.24 -4.21 4.24
N MET A 123 -0.67 -3.24 4.21
CA MET A 123 -0.32 -1.82 4.07
C MET A 123 0.47 -1.31 5.28
N ILE A 124 0.07 -1.68 6.50
CA ILE A 124 0.79 -1.34 7.72
C ILE A 124 2.21 -1.93 7.69
N ALA A 125 2.37 -3.18 7.28
CA ALA A 125 3.66 -3.83 7.18
C ALA A 125 4.55 -3.17 6.12
N ALA A 126 4.01 -2.82 4.95
CA ALA A 126 4.74 -2.11 3.91
C ALA A 126 5.22 -0.72 4.38
N GLN A 127 4.34 0.08 5.00
CA GLN A 127 4.71 1.37 5.58
C GLN A 127 5.78 1.24 6.68
N THR A 128 5.71 0.15 7.46
CA THR A 128 6.75 -0.19 8.45
C THR A 128 8.09 -0.46 7.78
N CYS A 129 8.10 -1.23 6.68
CA CYS A 129 9.31 -1.51 5.92
C CYS A 129 9.96 -0.21 5.42
N PHE A 130 9.18 0.71 4.87
CA PHE A 130 9.68 2.01 4.41
C PHE A 130 10.26 2.84 5.57
N LYS A 131 9.54 2.92 6.70
CA LYS A 131 9.93 3.73 7.86
C LYS A 131 11.16 3.20 8.61
N TYR A 132 11.33 1.90 8.68
CA TYR A 132 12.44 1.25 9.38
C TYR A 132 13.57 0.81 8.43
N ASN A 133 13.48 1.18 7.15
CA ASN A 133 14.46 0.85 6.11
C ASN A 133 14.69 -0.66 5.96
N PHE A 134 13.60 -1.43 5.95
CA PHE A 134 13.61 -2.84 5.57
C PHE A 134 13.26 -2.96 4.08
N PRO A 135 14.12 -3.59 3.25
CA PRO A 135 13.75 -3.98 1.89
C PRO A 135 12.50 -4.85 1.91
N LEU A 136 11.50 -4.46 1.13
CA LEU A 136 10.22 -5.14 1.05
C LEU A 136 10.18 -6.06 -0.17
N VAL A 137 9.87 -7.33 0.05
CA VAL A 137 9.53 -8.31 -0.99
C VAL A 137 8.05 -8.65 -0.86
N THR A 138 7.33 -8.73 -1.98
CA THR A 138 5.90 -9.05 -2.00
C THR A 138 5.66 -10.32 -2.80
N LEU A 139 4.99 -11.29 -2.19
CA LEU A 139 4.63 -12.55 -2.84
C LEU A 139 3.10 -12.63 -2.96
N TYR A 140 2.59 -13.00 -4.13
CA TYR A 140 1.16 -13.16 -4.34
C TYR A 140 0.63 -14.33 -3.53
N ALA A 141 -0.43 -14.12 -2.73
CA ALA A 141 -1.07 -15.17 -1.94
C ALA A 141 -1.62 -16.36 -2.77
N THR A 142 -1.76 -16.18 -4.08
CA THR A 142 -2.22 -17.18 -5.04
C THR A 142 -1.11 -18.08 -5.58
N LEU A 143 0.16 -17.82 -5.25
CA LEU A 143 1.28 -18.66 -5.70
C LEU A 143 1.17 -20.06 -5.09
N GLY A 144 1.47 -21.06 -5.93
CA GLY A 144 1.69 -22.42 -5.47
C GLY A 144 2.93 -22.51 -4.58
N LYS A 145 2.98 -23.54 -3.72
CA LYS A 145 4.06 -23.74 -2.74
C LYS A 145 5.46 -23.61 -3.33
N GLU A 146 5.71 -24.22 -4.49
CA GLU A 146 7.03 -24.20 -5.15
C GLU A 146 7.44 -22.78 -5.55
N ALA A 147 6.52 -22.00 -6.10
CA ALA A 147 6.78 -20.61 -6.47
C ALA A 147 7.04 -19.72 -5.26
N VAL A 148 6.34 -19.97 -4.13
CA VAL A 148 6.61 -19.27 -2.86
C VAL A 148 8.02 -19.59 -2.35
N VAL A 149 8.41 -20.87 -2.35
CA VAL A 149 9.76 -21.29 -1.93
C VAL A 149 10.83 -20.66 -2.82
N HIS A 150 10.63 -20.66 -4.13
CA HIS A 150 11.56 -20.03 -5.06
C HIS A 150 11.69 -18.53 -4.76
N GLY A 151 10.58 -17.80 -4.64
CA GLY A 151 10.60 -16.35 -4.37
C GLY A 151 11.16 -15.95 -2.99
N LEU A 152 11.25 -16.87 -2.02
CA LEU A 152 11.88 -16.63 -0.73
C LEU A 152 13.40 -16.88 -0.73
N ASN A 153 13.91 -17.63 -1.70
CA ASN A 153 15.33 -17.99 -1.80
C ASN A 153 16.15 -17.05 -2.70
N GLU A 154 15.48 -16.17 -3.46
CA GLU A 154 16.09 -15.07 -4.24
C GLU A 154 16.43 -13.87 -3.35
#